data_AF-A0A161HRF8-F1
#
_entry.id   AF-A0A161HRF8-F1
#
_cell.length_a   1.000
_cell.length_b   1.000
_cell.length_c   1.000
_cell.angle_alpha   90.00
_cell.angle_beta   90.00
_cell.angle_gamma   90.00
#
_symmetry.space_group_name_H-M   'P 1'
#
loop_
_entity.id
_entity.type
_entity.pdbx_description
1 polymer ?
#
loop_
_entity_poly.entity_id
_entity_poly.type
_entity_poly.pdbx_seq_one_letter_code
_entity_poly.pdbx_strand_id
1 'polypeptide(L)'
;MTRPDLALRGDYFDGRTGLRHAVELTQPAPGSLAVQGDGIDRREALAELCITPRLARTSRTIAFPDGARLQLADHPRLDRLFPQRNRLETLVDRLERHYQAVAAAIVICLASLVAGYLWGIPWLADRIATHLPARIETALGEQVLALLDRADLEASTLAAERQAQLAERFAGLAAGLPDSANYRLLFRSAPSIGPNALALPGGTVIVTDELVELFGDDRQLDAVIAHELGHQEQRHALRQALRSSFVAIAAAFFAGDVSSASAVVVAVPTVLLQSRYSRQFEDEADRFAHAHLAALGVSPSWFAAALQTLGEEVPDDAGLAWMSSHPSTQARIAAADEAGVAFVAAHPERAGEEPAVVLLDDADVATDEACLTCAACREDAGCAGDADCTDCDDCVPCDDADCAECAACREDAGCADGEDCTDCGDCTPCEDVDCAGCAACREEAGCADGEDCVDCDDCAPCDDAENTCKDATLPAGT
;
A
#
# COMPACT_ATOMS: atom_id res chain seq x y z
N MET A 1 -35.28 -3.84 71.25
CA MET A 1 -35.93 -5.03 70.67
C MET A 1 -35.46 -5.16 69.23
N THR A 2 -34.39 -5.93 69.02
CA THR A 2 -33.72 -6.12 67.72
C THR A 2 -34.55 -7.12 66.92
N ARG A 3 -35.04 -6.73 65.73
CA ARG A 3 -35.71 -7.66 64.80
C ARG A 3 -34.76 -8.83 64.48
N PRO A 4 -35.24 -10.08 64.44
CA PRO A 4 -34.41 -11.19 64.00
C PRO A 4 -33.95 -10.93 62.55
N ASP A 5 -32.65 -11.02 62.35
CA ASP A 5 -32.01 -10.91 61.04
C ASP A 5 -32.64 -11.89 60.05
N LEU A 6 -33.19 -11.37 58.95
CA LEU A 6 -33.71 -12.15 57.83
C LEU A 6 -32.67 -13.22 57.39
N ALA A 7 -33.00 -14.50 57.47
CA ALA A 7 -32.11 -15.57 57.01
C ALA A 7 -31.94 -15.51 55.47
N LEU A 8 -30.72 -15.71 54.97
CA LEU A 8 -30.47 -15.83 53.52
C LEU A 8 -30.63 -17.29 53.10
N ARG A 9 -31.42 -17.56 52.07
CA ARG A 9 -31.60 -18.92 51.55
C ARG A 9 -30.49 -19.26 50.56
N GLY A 10 -29.98 -20.48 50.65
CA GLY A 10 -28.96 -21.01 49.77
C GLY A 10 -29.03 -22.52 49.64
N ASP A 11 -28.22 -23.01 48.71
CA ASP A 11 -28.09 -24.42 48.35
C ASP A 11 -26.75 -24.93 48.86
N TYR A 12 -26.78 -25.84 49.83
CA TYR A 12 -25.61 -26.45 50.44
C TYR A 12 -25.28 -27.79 49.78
N PHE A 13 -23.98 -28.00 49.58
CA PHE A 13 -23.38 -29.22 49.08
C PHE A 13 -22.34 -29.69 50.09
N ASP A 14 -22.45 -30.93 50.55
CA ASP A 14 -21.62 -31.52 51.61
C ASP A 14 -20.18 -31.86 51.18
N GLY A 15 -19.85 -31.69 49.89
CA GLY A 15 -18.53 -32.00 49.32
C GLY A 15 -18.26 -33.50 49.13
N ARG A 16 -19.22 -34.37 49.48
CA ARG A 16 -19.12 -35.84 49.39
C ARG A 16 -20.14 -36.43 48.43
N THR A 17 -21.29 -35.77 48.29
CA THR A 17 -22.39 -36.12 47.41
C THR A 17 -22.80 -34.91 46.58
N GLY A 18 -23.37 -35.14 45.39
CA GLY A 18 -23.91 -34.06 44.55
C GLY A 18 -25.31 -33.60 44.97
N LEU A 19 -25.78 -34.02 46.15
CA LEU A 19 -27.14 -33.72 46.62
C LEU A 19 -27.21 -32.28 47.13
N ARG A 20 -28.28 -31.62 46.74
CA ARG A 20 -28.58 -30.24 47.12
C ARG A 20 -29.43 -30.23 48.38
N HIS A 21 -28.92 -29.58 49.42
CA HIS A 21 -29.65 -29.35 50.67
C HIS A 21 -30.07 -27.89 50.77
N ALA A 22 -31.37 -27.63 50.93
CA ALA A 22 -31.88 -26.28 51.09
C ALA A 22 -31.61 -25.78 52.52
N VAL A 23 -30.81 -24.73 52.64
CA VAL A 23 -30.36 -24.20 53.93
C VAL A 23 -30.61 -22.70 54.06
N GLU A 24 -30.73 -22.27 55.30
CA GLU A 24 -30.84 -20.88 55.72
C GLU A 24 -29.56 -20.45 56.44
N LEU A 25 -29.01 -19.32 55.99
CA LEU A 25 -27.81 -18.70 56.50
C LEU A 25 -28.20 -17.62 57.51
N THR A 26 -27.68 -17.75 58.73
CA THR A 26 -27.91 -16.79 59.82
C THR A 26 -26.58 -16.40 60.48
N GLN A 27 -26.57 -15.22 61.12
CA GLN A 27 -25.42 -14.73 61.88
C GLN A 27 -25.75 -14.72 63.37
N PRO A 28 -25.41 -15.78 64.13
CA PRO A 28 -25.78 -15.87 65.55
C PRO A 28 -24.92 -14.96 66.45
N ALA A 29 -23.69 -14.67 66.04
CA ALA A 29 -22.78 -13.75 66.73
C ALA A 29 -21.82 -13.07 65.74
N PRO A 30 -21.30 -11.86 66.05
CA PRO A 30 -20.28 -11.20 65.24
C PRO A 30 -19.08 -12.12 65.02
N GLY A 31 -18.66 -12.32 63.76
CA GLY A 31 -17.54 -13.20 63.43
C GLY A 31 -17.89 -14.68 63.17
N SER A 32 -19.15 -15.10 63.35
CA SER A 32 -19.60 -16.48 63.15
C SER A 32 -20.75 -16.58 62.15
N LEU A 33 -20.78 -17.67 61.38
CA LEU A 33 -21.83 -17.96 60.40
C LEU A 33 -22.50 -19.28 60.78
N ALA A 34 -23.84 -19.31 60.79
CA ALA A 34 -24.61 -20.53 60.99
C ALA A 34 -25.38 -20.92 59.72
N VAL A 35 -25.30 -22.19 59.35
CA VAL A 35 -26.01 -22.81 58.23
C VAL A 35 -27.00 -23.81 58.81
N GLN A 36 -28.29 -23.60 58.60
CA GLN A 36 -29.36 -24.42 59.17
C GLN A 36 -30.39 -24.82 58.13
N GLY A 37 -30.68 -26.11 58.00
CA GLY A 37 -31.72 -26.61 57.09
C GLY A 37 -31.47 -28.05 56.66
N ASP A 38 -32.54 -28.79 56.35
CA ASP A 38 -32.47 -30.18 55.86
C ASP A 38 -31.59 -31.13 56.71
N GLY A 39 -31.70 -31.01 58.04
CA GLY A 39 -30.92 -31.81 59.00
C GLY A 39 -29.48 -31.33 59.23
N ILE A 40 -29.07 -30.23 58.59
CA ILE A 40 -27.76 -29.61 58.74
C ILE A 40 -27.87 -28.48 59.76
N ASP A 41 -27.04 -28.50 60.80
CA ASP A 41 -26.82 -27.39 61.74
C ASP A 41 -25.31 -27.23 61.94
N ARG A 42 -24.74 -26.22 61.28
CA ARG A 42 -23.29 -25.99 61.26
C ARG A 42 -22.98 -24.56 61.65
N ARG A 43 -21.91 -24.37 62.41
CA ARG A 43 -21.41 -23.06 62.80
C ARG A 43 -19.91 -22.97 62.53
N GLU A 44 -19.51 -21.97 61.77
CA GLU A 44 -18.12 -21.77 61.38
C GLU A 44 -17.69 -20.32 61.61
N ALA A 45 -16.40 -20.12 61.87
CA ALA A 45 -15.83 -18.79 61.97
C ALA A 45 -15.71 -18.16 60.56
N LEU A 46 -16.14 -16.90 60.41
CA LEU A 46 -16.03 -16.18 59.12
C LEU A 46 -14.59 -16.12 58.58
N ALA A 47 -13.59 -16.20 59.47
CA ALA A 47 -12.18 -16.19 59.11
C ALA A 47 -11.70 -17.46 58.38
N GLU A 48 -12.43 -18.56 58.51
CA GLU A 48 -12.08 -19.86 57.92
C GLU A 48 -12.84 -20.13 56.61
N LEU A 49 -13.73 -19.22 56.22
CA LEU A 49 -14.58 -19.34 55.04
C LEU A 49 -14.02 -18.50 53.88
N CYS A 50 -13.98 -19.10 52.69
CA CYS A 50 -13.57 -18.42 51.47
C CYS A 50 -14.79 -18.19 50.58
N ILE A 51 -15.12 -16.93 50.31
CA ILE A 51 -16.20 -16.58 49.37
C ILE A 51 -15.61 -16.30 47.99
N THR A 52 -16.26 -16.80 46.93
CA THR A 52 -15.87 -16.43 45.57
C THR A 52 -16.03 -14.93 45.36
N PRO A 53 -15.13 -14.29 44.59
CA PRO A 53 -15.29 -12.90 44.19
C PRO A 53 -16.61 -12.73 43.43
N ARG A 54 -17.11 -11.50 43.43
CA ARG A 54 -18.36 -11.20 42.73
C ARG A 54 -18.11 -11.26 41.23
N LEU A 55 -18.96 -11.96 40.49
CA LEU A 55 -19.05 -11.85 39.04
C LEU A 55 -20.49 -11.44 38.69
N ALA A 56 -20.69 -10.15 38.41
CA ALA A 56 -22.01 -9.58 38.09
C ALA A 56 -23.12 -9.96 39.11
N ARG A 57 -24.23 -10.55 38.63
CA ARG A 57 -25.38 -11.02 39.44
C ARG A 57 -25.41 -12.55 39.62
N THR A 58 -24.28 -13.22 39.40
CA THR A 58 -24.22 -14.68 39.56
C THR A 58 -24.27 -15.10 41.03
N SER A 59 -24.70 -16.33 41.28
CA SER A 59 -24.71 -16.92 42.62
C SER A 59 -23.30 -16.92 43.21
N ARG A 60 -23.17 -16.48 44.45
CA ARG A 60 -21.93 -16.49 45.22
C ARG A 60 -21.75 -17.87 45.85
N THR A 61 -20.53 -18.38 45.84
CA THR A 61 -20.19 -19.64 46.50
C THR A 61 -19.30 -19.39 47.71
N ILE A 62 -19.71 -19.88 48.87
CA ILE A 62 -18.90 -19.93 50.08
C ILE A 62 -18.31 -21.34 50.18
N ALA A 63 -16.99 -21.44 50.17
CA ALA A 63 -16.24 -22.67 50.34
C ALA A 63 -15.85 -22.85 51.82
N PHE A 64 -16.07 -24.06 52.33
CA PHE A 64 -15.72 -24.48 53.68
C PHE A 64 -14.39 -25.26 53.69
N PRO A 65 -13.63 -25.27 54.80
CA PRO A 65 -12.34 -25.96 54.91
C PRO A 65 -12.39 -27.47 54.63
N ASP A 66 -13.55 -28.09 54.83
CA ASP A 66 -13.78 -29.52 54.65
C ASP A 66 -14.23 -29.89 53.23
N GLY A 67 -14.25 -28.93 52.31
CA GLY A 67 -14.65 -29.13 50.91
C GLY A 67 -16.14 -28.93 50.64
N ALA A 68 -16.96 -28.67 51.67
CA ALA A 68 -18.36 -28.31 51.47
C ALA A 68 -18.49 -26.94 50.79
N ARG A 69 -19.62 -26.71 50.10
CA ARG A 69 -19.90 -25.47 49.37
C ARG A 69 -21.33 -25.01 49.60
N LEU A 70 -21.51 -23.72 49.83
CA LEU A 70 -22.82 -23.08 49.90
C LEU A 70 -22.97 -22.09 48.75
N GLN A 71 -23.95 -22.33 47.88
CA GLN A 71 -24.30 -21.41 46.79
C GLN A 71 -25.50 -20.58 47.21
N LEU A 72 -25.43 -19.27 47.02
CA LEU A 72 -26.51 -18.36 47.39
C LEU A 72 -26.60 -17.21 46.40
N ALA A 73 -27.80 -16.68 46.22
CA ALA A 73 -28.01 -15.50 45.39
C ALA A 73 -27.22 -14.31 45.96
N ASP A 74 -26.67 -13.48 45.08
CA ASP A 74 -25.92 -12.28 45.46
C ASP A 74 -26.81 -11.34 46.29
N HIS A 75 -26.35 -10.99 47.51
CA HIS A 75 -27.11 -10.16 48.44
C HIS A 75 -26.18 -9.15 49.15
N PRO A 76 -26.57 -7.87 49.34
CA PRO A 76 -25.75 -6.83 49.98
C PRO A 76 -25.27 -7.11 51.42
N ARG A 77 -25.80 -8.16 52.06
CA ARG A 77 -25.38 -8.61 53.39
C ARG A 77 -24.10 -9.43 53.36
N LEU A 78 -23.84 -10.13 52.26
CA LEU A 78 -22.61 -10.89 52.08
C LEU A 78 -21.39 -9.98 52.04
N ASP A 79 -21.52 -8.79 51.45
CA ASP A 79 -20.46 -7.79 51.41
C ASP A 79 -20.12 -7.22 52.81
N ARG A 80 -21.07 -7.27 53.77
CA ARG A 80 -20.82 -6.90 55.16
C ARG A 80 -20.15 -8.01 55.95
N LEU A 81 -20.47 -9.26 55.64
CA LEU A 81 -19.90 -10.45 56.27
C LEU A 81 -18.47 -10.73 55.77
N PHE A 82 -18.22 -10.43 54.50
CA PHE A 82 -16.95 -10.62 53.80
C PHE A 82 -16.53 -9.30 53.12
N PRO A 83 -16.01 -8.31 53.87
CA PRO A 83 -15.53 -7.08 53.26
C PRO A 83 -14.40 -7.38 52.27
N GLN A 84 -14.54 -6.90 51.02
CA GLN A 84 -13.53 -7.05 49.97
C GLN A 84 -12.19 -6.51 50.46
N ARG A 85 -11.14 -7.34 50.43
CA ARG A 85 -9.81 -7.00 50.96
C ARG A 85 -8.94 -6.24 49.96
N ASN A 86 -9.21 -6.34 48.66
CA ASN A 86 -8.35 -5.79 47.61
C ASN A 86 -8.98 -4.56 46.92
N ARG A 87 -8.26 -3.43 46.94
CA ARG A 87 -8.69 -2.18 46.28
C ARG A 87 -8.90 -2.36 44.77
N LEU A 88 -8.11 -3.21 44.14
CA LEU A 88 -8.22 -3.55 42.72
C LEU A 88 -9.52 -4.31 42.43
N GLU A 89 -9.90 -5.27 43.27
CA GLU A 89 -11.16 -6.00 43.12
C GLU A 89 -12.35 -5.06 43.20
N THR A 90 -12.39 -4.16 44.18
CA THR A 90 -13.50 -3.19 44.31
C THR A 90 -13.57 -2.19 43.16
N LEU A 91 -12.42 -1.84 42.56
CA LEU A 91 -12.36 -0.98 41.37
C LEU A 91 -12.90 -1.71 40.14
N VAL A 92 -12.45 -2.94 39.90
CA VAL A 92 -12.91 -3.79 38.79
C VAL A 92 -14.41 -4.04 38.92
N ASP A 93 -14.89 -4.41 40.11
CA ASP A 93 -16.32 -4.58 40.42
C ASP A 93 -17.15 -3.32 40.12
N ARG A 94 -16.58 -2.13 40.36
CA ARG A 94 -17.24 -0.85 40.05
C ARG A 94 -17.28 -0.60 38.55
N LEU A 95 -16.21 -0.92 37.83
CA LEU A 95 -16.12 -0.79 36.37
C LEU A 95 -17.08 -1.78 35.68
N GLU A 96 -17.12 -3.04 36.13
CA GLU A 96 -18.02 -4.07 35.59
C GLU A 96 -19.51 -3.75 35.77
N ARG A 97 -19.87 -3.05 36.86
CA ARG A 97 -21.25 -2.61 37.11
C ARG A 97 -21.72 -1.50 36.17
N HIS A 98 -20.81 -0.79 35.51
CA HIS A 98 -21.15 0.27 34.55
C HIS A 98 -20.86 -0.21 33.14
N TYR A 99 -21.91 -0.56 32.38
CA TYR A 99 -21.77 -0.99 30.98
C TYR A 99 -20.99 0.03 30.12
N GLN A 100 -21.09 1.32 30.43
CA GLN A 100 -20.32 2.39 29.78
C GLN A 100 -18.82 2.26 30.01
N ALA A 101 -18.40 1.85 31.22
CA ALA A 101 -16.99 1.67 31.54
C ALA A 101 -16.42 0.42 30.85
N VAL A 102 -17.23 -0.65 30.74
CA VAL A 102 -16.87 -1.85 29.96
C VAL A 102 -16.75 -1.51 28.46
N ALA A 103 -17.72 -0.79 27.90
CA ALA A 103 -17.69 -0.35 26.51
C ALA A 103 -16.48 0.56 26.23
N ALA A 104 -16.20 1.52 27.12
CA ALA A 104 -15.03 2.39 27.01
C ALA A 104 -13.72 1.58 27.08
N ALA A 105 -13.62 0.57 27.96
CA ALA A 105 -12.44 -0.28 28.02
C ALA A 105 -12.23 -1.10 26.74
N ILE A 106 -13.30 -1.61 26.11
CA ILE A 106 -13.22 -2.29 24.82
C ILE A 106 -12.75 -1.31 23.73
N VAL A 107 -13.32 -0.11 23.66
CA VAL A 107 -12.91 0.92 22.69
C VAL A 107 -11.45 1.31 22.89
N ILE A 108 -11.01 1.53 24.12
CA ILE A 108 -9.61 1.86 24.44
C ILE A 108 -8.68 0.70 24.06
N CYS A 109 -9.09 -0.54 24.33
CA CYS A 109 -8.32 -1.72 23.95
C CYS A 109 -8.17 -1.82 22.42
N LEU A 110 -9.28 -1.70 21.69
CA LEU A 110 -9.28 -1.70 20.22
C LEU A 110 -8.44 -0.54 19.66
N ALA A 111 -8.63 0.67 20.17
CA ALA A 111 -7.84 1.83 19.77
C ALA A 111 -6.35 1.63 20.05
N SER A 112 -5.99 1.01 21.17
CA SER A 112 -4.59 0.70 21.50
C SER A 112 -3.99 -0.36 20.57
N LEU A 113 -4.78 -1.37 20.18
CA LEU A 113 -4.35 -2.38 19.21
C LEU A 113 -4.16 -1.78 17.81
N VAL A 114 -5.13 -0.98 17.36
CA VAL A 114 -5.04 -0.25 16.09
C VAL A 114 -3.84 0.69 16.10
N ALA A 115 -3.64 1.43 17.20
CA ALA A 115 -2.49 2.33 17.33
C ALA A 115 -1.16 1.58 17.36
N GLY A 116 -1.10 0.45 18.07
CA GLY A 116 0.06 -0.43 18.08
C GLY A 116 0.39 -0.98 16.70
N TYR A 117 -0.63 -1.34 15.91
CA TYR A 117 -0.45 -1.83 14.55
C TYR A 117 -0.03 -0.73 13.56
N LEU A 118 -0.72 0.41 13.55
CA LEU A 118 -0.49 1.49 12.59
C LEU A 118 0.75 2.34 12.89
N TRP A 119 1.10 2.52 14.17
CA TRP A 119 2.23 3.38 14.56
C TRP A 119 3.30 2.62 15.33
N GLY A 120 2.92 1.72 16.24
CA GLY A 120 3.85 1.01 17.11
C GLY A 120 4.79 0.05 16.34
N ILE A 121 4.22 -0.80 15.48
CA ILE A 121 4.98 -1.79 14.69
C ILE A 121 5.90 -1.08 13.67
N PRO A 122 5.42 -0.13 12.84
CA PRO A 122 6.30 0.62 11.93
C PRO A 122 7.44 1.32 12.67
N TRP A 123 7.14 2.04 13.75
CA TRP A 123 8.15 2.74 14.55
C TRP A 123 9.22 1.78 15.08
N LEU A 124 8.82 0.61 15.59
CA LEU A 124 9.75 -0.39 16.11
C LEU A 124 10.60 -1.02 15.00
N ALA A 125 9.98 -1.34 13.85
CA ALA A 125 10.67 -1.91 12.71
C ALA A 125 11.72 -0.94 12.14
N ASP A 126 11.38 0.35 11.99
CA ASP A 126 12.28 1.37 11.47
C ASP A 126 13.46 1.61 12.43
N ARG A 127 13.20 1.60 13.74
CA ARG A 127 14.25 1.68 14.78
C ARG A 127 15.21 0.50 14.74
N ILE A 128 14.71 -0.71 14.54
CA ILE A 128 15.58 -1.90 14.48
C ILE A 128 16.35 -1.91 13.16
N ALA A 129 15.71 -1.60 12.04
CA ALA A 129 16.33 -1.59 10.72
C ALA A 129 17.51 -0.60 10.63
N THR A 130 17.38 0.60 11.23
CA THR A 130 18.44 1.63 11.23
C THR A 130 19.61 1.32 12.15
N HIS A 131 19.43 0.44 13.14
CA HIS A 131 20.48 0.03 14.07
C HIS A 131 21.05 -1.37 13.78
N LEU A 132 20.55 -2.03 12.73
CA LEU A 132 21.03 -3.36 12.37
C LEU A 132 22.46 -3.26 11.80
N PRO A 133 23.43 -4.04 12.32
CA PRO A 133 24.78 -4.02 11.78
C PRO A 133 24.84 -4.59 10.36
N ALA A 134 25.67 -3.99 9.49
CA ALA A 134 25.86 -4.41 8.10
C ALA A 134 26.13 -5.93 7.93
N ARG A 135 26.88 -6.56 8.84
CA ARG A 135 27.14 -8.01 8.82
C ARG A 135 25.86 -8.87 8.82
N ILE A 136 24.80 -8.42 9.50
CA ILE A 136 23.54 -9.15 9.58
C ILE A 136 22.77 -8.95 8.27
N GLU A 137 22.80 -7.73 7.73
CA GLU A 137 22.20 -7.42 6.43
C GLU A 137 22.82 -8.25 5.32
N THR A 138 24.16 -8.29 5.22
CA THR A 138 24.87 -9.12 4.23
C THR A 138 24.53 -10.61 4.41
N ALA A 139 24.48 -11.12 5.65
CA ALA A 139 24.12 -12.51 5.90
C ALA A 139 22.66 -12.84 5.54
N LEU A 140 21.75 -11.86 5.66
CA LEU A 140 20.37 -12.00 5.20
C LEU A 140 20.31 -11.97 3.67
N GLY A 141 21.02 -11.04 3.02
CA GLY A 141 21.11 -10.96 1.56
C GLY A 141 21.64 -12.24 0.93
N GLU A 142 22.70 -12.83 1.49
CA GLU A 142 23.25 -14.11 1.03
C GLU A 142 22.24 -15.26 1.16
N GLN A 143 21.43 -15.29 2.22
CA GLN A 143 20.38 -16.29 2.38
C GLN A 143 19.24 -16.09 1.39
N VAL A 144 18.83 -14.85 1.13
CA VAL A 144 17.80 -14.52 0.15
C VAL A 144 18.29 -14.90 -1.25
N LEU A 145 19.53 -14.55 -1.61
CA LEU A 145 20.16 -14.95 -2.87
C LEU A 145 20.19 -16.47 -3.03
N ALA A 146 20.56 -17.21 -1.97
CA ALA A 146 20.58 -18.67 -2.02
C ALA A 146 19.18 -19.31 -2.13
N LEU A 147 18.11 -18.61 -1.75
CA LEU A 147 16.74 -19.07 -1.98
C LEU A 147 16.29 -18.75 -3.42
N LEU A 148 16.69 -17.59 -3.92
CA LEU A 148 16.49 -17.15 -5.30
C LEU A 148 17.18 -18.08 -6.31
N ASP A 149 18.44 -18.44 -6.08
CA ASP A 149 19.18 -19.41 -6.91
C ASP A 149 18.53 -20.81 -6.90
N ARG A 150 17.65 -21.12 -5.93
CA ARG A 150 16.84 -22.37 -5.91
C ARG A 150 15.48 -22.23 -6.58
N ALA A 151 15.04 -21.01 -6.83
CA ALA A 151 13.74 -20.66 -7.40
C ALA A 151 13.84 -20.30 -8.89
N ASP A 152 14.80 -20.92 -9.59
CA ASP A 152 15.05 -20.80 -11.03
C ASP A 152 15.74 -19.49 -11.52
N LEU A 153 16.59 -18.87 -10.70
CA LEU A 153 17.56 -17.88 -11.21
C LEU A 153 18.78 -18.57 -11.80
N GLU A 154 18.94 -18.45 -13.11
CA GLU A 154 20.02 -19.05 -13.88
C GLU A 154 21.21 -18.08 -14.06
N ALA A 155 22.35 -18.63 -14.47
CA ALA A 155 23.49 -17.80 -14.84
C ALA A 155 23.13 -16.90 -16.03
N SER A 156 23.55 -15.63 -15.98
CA SER A 156 23.32 -14.68 -17.06
C SER A 156 23.90 -15.17 -18.39
N THR A 157 23.14 -14.95 -19.45
CA THR A 157 23.44 -15.22 -20.85
C THR A 157 23.97 -13.98 -21.58
N LEU A 158 23.90 -12.81 -20.95
CA LEU A 158 24.47 -11.57 -21.49
C LEU A 158 25.98 -11.72 -21.75
N ALA A 159 26.45 -11.13 -22.85
CA ALA A 159 27.87 -11.09 -23.17
C ALA A 159 28.69 -10.43 -22.03
N ALA A 160 29.88 -10.96 -21.75
CA ALA A 160 30.72 -10.45 -20.65
C ALA A 160 31.07 -8.96 -20.83
N GLU A 161 31.24 -8.51 -22.06
CA GLU A 161 31.47 -7.11 -22.40
C GLU A 161 30.27 -6.23 -22.02
N ARG A 162 29.05 -6.72 -22.27
CA ARG A 162 27.81 -6.01 -21.93
C ARG A 162 27.64 -5.93 -20.41
N GLN A 163 27.89 -7.03 -19.69
CA GLN A 163 27.88 -7.03 -18.23
C GLN A 163 28.90 -6.05 -17.65
N ALA A 164 30.10 -5.98 -18.23
CA ALA A 164 31.14 -5.04 -17.78
C ALA A 164 30.75 -3.57 -18.00
N GLN A 165 30.14 -3.25 -19.15
CA GLN A 165 29.63 -1.90 -19.44
C GLN A 165 28.56 -1.48 -18.42
N LEU A 166 27.57 -2.34 -18.19
CA LEU A 166 26.49 -2.05 -17.22
C LEU A 166 27.01 -1.99 -15.78
N ALA A 167 27.99 -2.83 -15.42
CA ALA A 167 28.64 -2.76 -14.11
C ALA A 167 29.41 -1.44 -13.90
N GLU A 168 30.01 -0.88 -14.95
CA GLU A 168 30.65 0.44 -14.88
C GLU A 168 29.63 1.56 -14.66
N ARG A 169 28.50 1.53 -15.37
CA ARG A 169 27.38 2.46 -15.16
C ARG A 169 26.85 2.39 -13.73
N PHE A 170 26.59 1.17 -13.24
CA PHE A 170 26.18 0.93 -11.87
C PHE A 170 27.18 1.46 -10.84
N ALA A 171 28.49 1.29 -11.08
CA ALA A 171 29.51 1.84 -10.20
C ALA A 171 29.45 3.38 -10.16
N GLY A 172 29.11 4.03 -11.27
CA GLY A 172 28.83 5.46 -11.34
C GLY A 172 27.59 5.86 -10.53
N LEU A 173 26.49 5.11 -10.64
CA LEU A 173 25.27 5.32 -9.85
C LEU A 173 25.52 5.13 -8.35
N ALA A 174 26.26 4.09 -7.97
CA ALA A 174 26.58 3.82 -6.57
C ALA A 174 27.65 4.76 -6.00
N ALA A 175 28.37 5.50 -6.84
CA ALA A 175 29.42 6.39 -6.40
C ALA A 175 28.86 7.51 -5.51
N GLY A 176 29.49 7.73 -4.36
CA GLY A 176 29.08 8.77 -3.41
C GLY A 176 27.95 8.36 -2.46
N LEU A 177 27.30 7.22 -2.67
CA LEU A 177 26.36 6.68 -1.70
C LEU A 177 27.07 6.16 -0.43
N PRO A 178 26.41 6.22 0.73
CA PRO A 178 26.85 5.53 1.94
C PRO A 178 27.13 4.05 1.64
N ASP A 179 28.17 3.49 2.27
CA ASP A 179 28.50 2.06 2.15
C ASP A 179 28.69 1.54 0.72
N SER A 180 29.04 2.41 -0.23
CA SER A 180 29.18 2.05 -1.65
C SER A 180 30.17 0.93 -1.94
N ALA A 181 31.13 0.70 -1.05
CA ALA A 181 32.04 -0.44 -1.10
C ALA A 181 31.36 -1.82 -0.98
N ASN A 182 30.12 -1.87 -0.48
CA ASN A 182 29.33 -3.09 -0.35
C ASN A 182 28.37 -3.28 -1.53
N TYR A 183 28.18 -2.28 -2.39
CA TYR A 183 27.31 -2.39 -3.55
C TYR A 183 27.90 -3.33 -4.59
N ARG A 184 27.08 -4.29 -5.05
CA ARG A 184 27.43 -5.20 -6.14
C ARG A 184 26.23 -5.35 -7.07
N LEU A 185 26.51 -5.39 -8.36
CA LEU A 185 25.53 -5.74 -9.38
C LEU A 185 25.69 -7.22 -9.76
N LEU A 186 24.58 -7.96 -9.85
CA LEU A 186 24.55 -9.34 -10.31
C LEU A 186 23.53 -9.49 -11.44
N PHE A 187 23.98 -10.03 -12.57
CA PHE A 187 23.09 -10.42 -13.67
C PHE A 187 22.64 -11.87 -13.52
N ARG A 188 21.39 -12.14 -13.86
CA ARG A 188 20.78 -13.48 -13.86
C ARG A 188 19.79 -13.58 -15.01
N SER A 189 19.71 -14.74 -15.67
CA SER A 189 18.54 -15.01 -16.53
C SER A 189 17.45 -15.61 -15.66
N ALA A 190 16.22 -15.14 -15.84
CA ALA A 190 15.06 -15.64 -15.12
C ALA A 190 13.82 -15.69 -16.03
N PRO A 191 13.77 -16.58 -17.04
CA PRO A 191 12.70 -16.59 -18.02
C PRO A 191 11.31 -16.86 -17.42
N SER A 192 11.26 -17.53 -16.26
CA SER A 192 10.03 -17.80 -15.50
C SER A 192 9.52 -16.60 -14.71
N ILE A 193 10.40 -15.63 -14.43
CA ILE A 193 10.10 -14.40 -13.69
C ILE A 193 9.88 -13.25 -14.69
N GLY A 194 10.69 -13.17 -15.74
CA GLY A 194 10.64 -12.09 -16.73
C GLY A 194 11.49 -10.87 -16.33
N PRO A 195 11.21 -9.69 -16.91
CA PRO A 195 11.92 -8.44 -16.63
C PRO A 195 11.79 -8.05 -15.14
N ASN A 196 12.91 -8.04 -14.41
CA ASN A 196 12.92 -7.72 -12.99
C ASN A 196 14.27 -7.17 -12.50
N ALA A 197 14.21 -6.38 -11.44
CA ALA A 197 15.35 -5.94 -10.66
C ALA A 197 15.00 -5.96 -9.16
N LEU A 198 15.99 -6.25 -8.32
CA LEU A 198 15.78 -6.33 -6.87
C LEU A 198 17.04 -5.96 -6.11
N ALA A 199 16.93 -5.01 -5.18
CA ALA A 199 17.94 -4.80 -4.15
C ALA A 199 17.79 -5.76 -2.95
N LEU A 200 18.83 -6.54 -2.69
CA LEU A 200 18.94 -7.38 -1.50
C LEU A 200 19.61 -6.64 -0.34
N PRO A 201 19.22 -6.95 0.92
CA PRO A 201 19.92 -6.47 2.09
C PRO A 201 21.43 -6.71 2.00
N GLY A 202 22.22 -5.70 2.38
CA GLY A 202 23.68 -5.76 2.29
C GLY A 202 24.27 -5.35 0.93
N GLY A 203 23.47 -4.74 0.04
CA GLY A 203 23.96 -3.99 -1.11
C GLY A 203 24.05 -4.76 -2.43
N THR A 204 23.49 -5.96 -2.52
CA THR A 204 23.50 -6.71 -3.79
C THR A 204 22.26 -6.38 -4.60
N VAL A 205 22.43 -5.74 -5.75
CA VAL A 205 21.35 -5.48 -6.71
C VAL A 205 21.39 -6.58 -7.78
N ILE A 206 20.27 -7.27 -7.96
CA ILE A 206 20.09 -8.26 -9.01
C ILE A 206 19.31 -7.61 -10.14
N VAL A 207 19.77 -7.80 -11.37
CA VAL A 207 19.08 -7.38 -12.59
C VAL A 207 18.92 -8.61 -13.48
N THR A 208 17.71 -8.84 -13.98
CA THR A 208 17.47 -9.95 -14.91
C THR A 208 17.92 -9.59 -16.32
N ASP A 209 18.41 -10.57 -17.08
CA ASP A 209 18.78 -10.40 -18.48
C ASP A 209 17.58 -9.90 -19.29
N GLU A 210 16.39 -10.42 -18.99
CA GLU A 210 15.12 -10.06 -19.60
C GLU A 210 14.79 -8.57 -19.40
N LEU A 211 15.18 -7.96 -18.27
CA LEU A 211 15.02 -6.51 -18.05
C LEU A 211 16.03 -5.70 -18.87
N VAL A 212 17.26 -6.20 -19.00
CA VAL A 212 18.29 -5.53 -19.81
C VAL A 212 17.90 -5.54 -21.30
N GLU A 213 17.28 -6.62 -21.77
CA GLU A 213 16.84 -6.77 -23.16
C GLU A 213 15.55 -6.00 -23.45
N LEU A 214 14.71 -5.76 -22.43
CA LEU A 214 13.48 -4.98 -22.56
C LEU A 214 13.76 -3.52 -22.89
N PHE A 215 14.75 -2.90 -22.23
CA PHE A 215 15.00 -1.47 -22.41
C PHE A 215 15.81 -1.18 -23.68
N GLY A 216 15.28 -0.31 -24.53
CA GLY A 216 15.97 0.20 -25.72
C GLY A 216 17.13 1.15 -25.40
N ASP A 217 17.10 1.82 -24.24
CA ASP A 217 18.16 2.72 -23.77
C ASP A 217 18.61 2.38 -22.34
N ASP A 218 19.92 2.29 -22.13
CA ASP A 218 20.53 2.00 -20.83
C ASP A 218 20.16 2.99 -19.72
N ARG A 219 19.70 4.20 -20.07
CA ARG A 219 19.26 5.20 -19.09
C ARG A 219 17.95 4.81 -18.41
N GLN A 220 17.08 4.04 -19.08
CA GLN A 220 15.91 3.44 -18.45
C GLN A 220 16.34 2.43 -17.37
N LEU A 221 17.33 1.59 -17.70
CA LEU A 221 17.89 0.64 -16.75
C LEU A 221 18.58 1.35 -15.57
N ASP A 222 19.36 2.40 -15.84
CA ASP A 222 19.99 3.20 -14.79
C ASP A 222 18.94 3.83 -13.85
N ALA A 223 17.80 4.25 -14.39
CA ALA A 223 16.70 4.81 -13.60
C ALA A 223 16.06 3.76 -12.68
N VAL A 224 15.80 2.55 -13.20
CA VAL A 224 15.33 1.42 -12.36
C VAL A 224 16.37 1.05 -11.30
N ILE A 225 17.65 1.03 -11.65
CA ILE A 225 18.73 0.77 -10.67
C ILE A 225 18.78 1.87 -9.60
N ALA A 226 18.61 3.14 -9.96
CA ALA A 226 18.57 4.24 -9.00
C ALA A 226 17.39 4.09 -8.01
N HIS A 227 16.23 3.61 -8.49
CA HIS A 227 15.09 3.22 -7.67
C HIS A 227 15.43 2.08 -6.69
N GLU A 228 16.05 1.01 -7.18
CA GLU A 228 16.51 -0.10 -6.34
C GLU A 228 17.55 0.33 -5.29
N LEU A 229 18.46 1.25 -5.64
CA LEU A 229 19.39 1.86 -4.69
C LEU A 229 18.63 2.67 -3.63
N GLY A 230 17.55 3.35 -3.99
CA GLY A 230 16.66 4.03 -3.05
C GLY A 230 16.04 3.08 -2.02
N HIS A 231 15.56 1.91 -2.46
CA HIS A 231 15.09 0.87 -1.54
C HIS A 231 16.19 0.40 -0.58
N GLN A 232 17.43 0.30 -1.06
CA GLN A 232 18.55 -0.18 -0.26
C GLN A 232 19.05 0.87 0.74
N GLU A 233 19.18 2.14 0.32
CA GLU A 233 19.54 3.26 1.20
C GLU A 233 18.50 3.45 2.31
N GLN A 234 17.22 3.30 1.99
CA GLN A 234 16.14 3.35 2.98
C GLN A 234 15.93 2.03 3.71
N ARG A 235 16.61 0.94 3.34
CA ARG A 235 16.45 -0.40 3.96
C ARG A 235 15.00 -0.90 3.93
N HIS A 236 14.25 -0.60 2.87
CA HIS A 236 12.82 -0.90 2.75
C HIS A 236 12.53 -2.39 2.92
N ALA A 237 13.33 -3.26 2.31
CA ALA A 237 13.17 -4.72 2.42
C ALA A 237 13.23 -5.17 3.89
N LEU A 238 14.23 -4.68 4.63
CA LEU A 238 14.41 -5.00 6.04
C LEU A 238 13.28 -4.44 6.92
N ARG A 239 12.89 -3.16 6.71
CA ARG A 239 11.75 -2.55 7.43
C ARG A 239 10.48 -3.37 7.22
N GLN A 240 10.19 -3.75 5.97
CA GLN A 240 9.00 -4.54 5.61
C GLN A 240 9.03 -5.94 6.23
N ALA A 241 10.16 -6.65 6.13
CA ALA A 241 10.27 -7.98 6.71
C ALA A 241 10.14 -7.97 8.24
N LEU A 242 10.66 -6.95 8.92
CA LEU A 242 10.49 -6.77 10.35
C LEU A 242 9.04 -6.47 10.72
N ARG A 243 8.37 -5.57 9.98
CA ARG A 243 6.93 -5.26 10.18
C ARG A 243 6.09 -6.54 10.06
N SER A 244 6.26 -7.30 8.98
CA SER A 244 5.55 -8.57 8.74
C SER A 244 5.85 -9.60 9.84
N SER A 245 7.11 -9.70 10.27
CA SER A 245 7.52 -10.60 11.35
C SER A 245 6.87 -10.23 12.69
N PHE A 246 6.77 -8.95 13.03
CA PHE A 246 6.11 -8.51 14.26
C PHE A 246 4.61 -8.79 14.24
N VAL A 247 3.95 -8.61 13.10
CA VAL A 247 2.54 -8.98 12.93
C VAL A 247 2.36 -10.49 13.13
N ALA A 248 3.23 -11.31 12.54
CA ALA A 248 3.17 -12.77 12.70
C ALA A 248 3.38 -13.21 14.16
N ILE A 249 4.36 -12.62 14.86
CA ILE A 249 4.63 -12.89 16.28
C ILE A 249 3.43 -12.48 17.14
N ALA A 250 2.85 -11.31 16.88
CA ALA A 250 1.67 -10.84 17.61
C ALA A 250 0.48 -11.78 17.41
N ALA A 251 0.23 -12.23 16.17
CA ALA A 251 -0.82 -13.18 15.86
C ALA A 251 -0.60 -14.53 16.56
N ALA A 252 0.62 -15.07 16.53
CA ALA A 252 0.97 -16.31 17.22
C ALA A 252 0.79 -16.21 18.74
N PHE A 253 1.16 -15.06 19.33
CA PHE A 253 0.94 -14.77 20.74
C PHE A 253 -0.55 -14.80 21.11
N PHE A 254 -1.42 -14.17 20.31
CA PHE A 254 -2.87 -14.21 20.53
C PHE A 254 -3.47 -15.61 20.32
N ALA A 255 -2.88 -16.43 19.44
CA ALA A 255 -3.25 -17.82 19.25
C ALA A 255 -2.76 -18.75 20.37
N GLY A 256 -1.92 -18.26 21.29
CA GLY A 256 -1.34 -19.04 22.39
C GLY A 256 -0.15 -19.91 21.99
N ASP A 257 0.39 -19.74 20.78
CA ASP A 257 1.57 -20.47 20.30
C ASP A 257 2.81 -19.58 20.43
N VAL A 258 3.32 -19.42 21.65
CA VAL A 258 4.47 -18.54 21.91
C VAL A 258 5.80 -19.24 21.58
N SER A 259 5.79 -20.56 21.39
CA SER A 259 6.97 -21.36 21.03
C SER A 259 7.51 -21.09 19.62
N SER A 260 6.69 -20.52 18.73
CA SER A 260 7.03 -20.27 17.33
C SER A 260 7.75 -18.94 17.06
N ALA A 261 8.03 -18.13 18.10
CA ALA A 261 8.76 -16.87 17.93
C ALA A 261 10.16 -17.04 17.29
N SER A 262 10.85 -18.15 17.57
CA SER A 262 12.13 -18.49 16.93
C SER A 262 11.96 -18.92 15.46
N ALA A 263 10.82 -19.53 15.11
CA ALA A 263 10.50 -19.90 13.73
C ALA A 263 10.28 -18.67 12.83
N VAL A 264 9.77 -17.57 13.40
CA VAL A 264 9.58 -16.31 12.66
C VAL A 264 10.92 -15.72 12.21
N VAL A 265 11.96 -15.79 13.05
CA VAL A 265 13.30 -15.31 12.68
C VAL A 265 13.88 -16.11 11.50
N VAL A 266 13.64 -17.43 11.48
CA VAL A 266 14.07 -18.31 10.38
C VAL A 266 13.30 -18.02 9.09
N ALA A 267 12.07 -17.50 9.18
CA ALA A 267 11.23 -17.18 8.04
C ALA A 267 11.56 -15.81 7.40
N VAL A 268 12.38 -14.96 8.02
CA VAL A 268 12.70 -13.62 7.52
C VAL A 268 13.17 -13.61 6.06
N PRO A 269 14.09 -14.49 5.61
CA PRO A 269 14.50 -14.54 4.21
C PRO A 269 13.34 -14.87 3.26
N THR A 270 12.42 -15.75 3.64
CA THR A 270 11.23 -16.09 2.85
C THR A 270 10.24 -14.93 2.80
N VAL A 271 10.04 -14.24 3.93
CA VAL A 271 9.19 -13.04 3.99
C VAL A 271 9.75 -11.94 3.10
N LEU A 272 11.08 -11.73 3.09
CA LEU A 272 11.73 -10.76 2.21
C LEU A 272 11.40 -11.02 0.73
N LEU A 273 11.43 -12.28 0.30
CA LEU A 273 11.10 -12.65 -1.09
C LEU A 273 9.65 -12.44 -1.48
N GLN A 274 8.73 -12.56 -0.53
CA GLN A 274 7.30 -12.42 -0.78
C GLN A 274 6.79 -11.01 -0.46
N SER A 275 7.67 -10.11 -0.05
CA SER A 275 7.29 -8.78 0.39
C SER A 275 6.96 -7.90 -0.82
N ARG A 276 5.77 -7.31 -0.78
CA ARG A 276 5.45 -6.14 -1.60
C ARG A 276 5.74 -4.89 -0.80
N TYR A 277 6.26 -3.86 -1.47
CA TYR A 277 6.51 -2.59 -0.83
C TYR A 277 5.22 -1.80 -0.63
N SER A 278 5.20 -0.97 0.41
CA SER A 278 4.08 -0.06 0.65
C SER A 278 4.18 1.14 -0.28
N ARG A 279 3.06 1.82 -0.56
CA ARG A 279 3.04 3.07 -1.35
C ARG A 279 4.03 4.12 -0.82
N GLN A 280 4.17 4.22 0.50
CA GLN A 280 5.15 5.11 1.13
C GLN A 280 6.60 4.73 0.77
N PHE A 281 6.91 3.43 0.67
CA PHE A 281 8.26 2.98 0.31
C PHE A 281 8.58 3.21 -1.16
N GLU A 282 7.60 3.05 -2.05
CA GLU A 282 7.78 3.43 -3.47
C GLU A 282 8.03 4.94 -3.59
N ASP A 283 7.20 5.78 -2.95
CA ASP A 283 7.38 7.24 -2.94
C ASP A 283 8.72 7.69 -2.33
N GLU A 284 9.20 7.03 -1.26
CA GLU A 284 10.54 7.26 -0.73
C GLU A 284 11.66 6.86 -1.70
N ALA A 285 11.49 5.76 -2.45
CA ALA A 285 12.46 5.27 -3.42
C ALA A 285 12.46 6.12 -4.71
N ASP A 286 11.29 6.49 -5.23
CA ASP A 286 11.12 7.34 -6.41
C ASP A 286 11.74 8.72 -6.18
N ARG A 287 11.43 9.37 -5.05
CA ARG A 287 12.05 10.67 -4.69
C ARG A 287 13.57 10.57 -4.59
N PHE A 288 14.08 9.48 -4.04
CA PHE A 288 15.51 9.24 -3.98
C PHE A 288 16.07 9.10 -5.40
N ALA A 289 15.46 8.27 -6.25
CA ALA A 289 15.89 8.02 -7.61
C ALA A 289 15.92 9.30 -8.44
N HIS A 290 14.84 10.10 -8.42
CA HIS A 290 14.76 11.36 -9.17
C HIS A 290 15.86 12.33 -8.75
N ALA A 291 16.04 12.54 -7.45
CA ALA A 291 17.07 13.43 -6.93
C ALA A 291 18.49 12.91 -7.25
N HIS A 292 18.69 11.59 -7.18
CA HIS A 292 19.99 10.96 -7.41
C HIS A 292 20.38 10.97 -8.88
N LEU A 293 19.46 10.64 -9.79
CA LEU A 293 19.64 10.75 -11.24
C LEU A 293 19.97 12.18 -11.64
N ALA A 294 19.19 13.15 -11.15
CA ALA A 294 19.41 14.57 -11.43
C ALA A 294 20.80 15.03 -10.95
N ALA A 295 21.25 14.58 -9.77
CA ALA A 295 22.57 14.90 -9.25
C ALA A 295 23.71 14.31 -10.10
N LEU A 296 23.46 13.21 -10.82
CA LEU A 296 24.39 12.59 -11.76
C LEU A 296 24.25 13.13 -13.19
N GLY A 297 23.37 14.11 -13.41
CA GLY A 297 23.14 14.71 -14.72
C GLY A 297 22.31 13.85 -15.67
N VAL A 298 21.49 12.94 -15.13
CA VAL A 298 20.53 12.11 -15.89
C VAL A 298 19.12 12.61 -15.60
N SER A 299 18.32 12.86 -16.65
CA SER A 299 16.92 13.32 -16.47
C SER A 299 16.07 12.24 -15.77
N PRO A 300 15.29 12.60 -14.74
CA PRO A 300 14.30 11.71 -14.14
C PRO A 300 13.23 11.18 -15.10
N SER A 301 12.99 11.82 -16.26
CA SER A 301 12.07 11.29 -17.29
C SER A 301 12.47 9.91 -17.81
N TRP A 302 13.75 9.51 -17.70
CA TRP A 302 14.16 8.14 -18.00
C TRP A 302 13.51 7.10 -17.08
N PHE A 303 13.11 7.49 -15.88
CA PHE A 303 12.32 6.63 -14.99
C PHE A 303 10.87 6.52 -15.47
N ALA A 304 10.24 7.63 -15.90
CA ALA A 304 8.92 7.61 -16.53
C ALA A 304 8.90 6.68 -17.75
N ALA A 305 9.87 6.84 -18.65
CA ALA A 305 10.03 5.97 -19.82
C ALA A 305 10.23 4.50 -19.44
N ALA A 306 11.00 4.20 -18.37
CA ALA A 306 11.14 2.83 -17.89
C ALA A 306 9.81 2.24 -17.40
N LEU A 307 9.03 3.01 -16.63
CA LEU A 307 7.71 2.60 -16.13
C LEU A 307 6.71 2.38 -17.26
N GLN A 308 6.72 3.23 -18.29
CA GLN A 308 5.88 3.10 -19.49
C GLN A 308 6.24 1.83 -20.27
N THR A 309 7.52 1.60 -20.59
CA THR A 309 7.97 0.37 -21.27
C THR A 309 7.56 -0.88 -20.48
N LEU A 310 7.69 -0.88 -19.15
CA LEU A 310 7.26 -1.99 -18.31
C LEU A 310 5.74 -2.22 -18.31
N GLY A 311 4.94 -1.16 -18.53
CA GLY A 311 3.48 -1.23 -18.59
C GLY A 311 2.91 -1.59 -19.96
N GLU A 312 3.59 -1.21 -21.05
CA GLU A 312 3.11 -1.39 -22.42
C GLU A 312 3.61 -2.68 -23.07
N GLU A 313 4.90 -3.00 -22.90
CA GLU A 313 5.54 -4.06 -23.68
C GLU A 313 5.37 -5.45 -23.10
N VAL A 314 4.80 -5.57 -21.89
CA VAL A 314 4.74 -6.84 -21.19
C VAL A 314 3.30 -7.27 -20.89
N PRO A 315 2.85 -8.41 -21.43
CA PRO A 315 1.51 -8.95 -21.16
C PRO A 315 1.25 -9.16 -19.66
N ASP A 316 -0.04 -9.12 -19.29
CA ASP A 316 -0.59 -9.24 -17.92
C ASP A 316 -0.07 -10.42 -17.09
N ASP A 317 0.67 -11.37 -17.65
CA ASP A 317 1.21 -12.56 -17.00
C ASP A 317 2.75 -12.60 -16.87
N ALA A 318 3.50 -11.86 -17.71
CA ALA A 318 4.98 -11.83 -17.70
C ALA A 318 5.58 -10.48 -17.23
N GLY A 319 4.85 -9.36 -17.37
CA GLY A 319 5.24 -8.02 -16.88
C GLY A 319 5.05 -7.83 -15.40
N LEU A 320 4.27 -8.75 -14.83
CA LEU A 320 3.87 -8.73 -13.45
C LEU A 320 5.02 -8.90 -12.48
N ALA A 321 6.21 -9.38 -12.83
CA ALA A 321 7.19 -9.70 -11.79
C ALA A 321 7.71 -8.44 -11.10
N TRP A 322 8.23 -7.47 -11.86
CA TRP A 322 8.64 -6.18 -11.28
C TRP A 322 7.42 -5.38 -10.82
N MET A 323 6.33 -5.35 -11.60
CA MET A 323 5.10 -4.62 -11.24
C MET A 323 4.37 -5.21 -10.01
N SER A 324 4.57 -6.48 -9.68
CA SER A 324 3.97 -7.11 -8.49
C SER A 324 4.63 -6.61 -7.21
N SER A 325 5.94 -6.39 -7.22
CA SER A 325 6.67 -5.78 -6.10
C SER A 325 6.63 -4.26 -6.13
N HIS A 326 6.62 -3.65 -7.32
CA HIS A 326 6.64 -2.22 -7.59
C HIS A 326 5.51 -1.80 -8.54
N PRO A 327 4.26 -1.64 -8.07
CA PRO A 327 3.17 -1.23 -8.93
C PRO A 327 3.50 0.08 -9.66
N SER A 328 3.57 0.06 -10.98
CA SER A 328 3.61 1.27 -11.79
C SER A 328 2.23 1.93 -11.72
N THR A 329 2.20 3.25 -11.54
CA THR A 329 0.95 4.02 -11.50
C THR A 329 1.17 5.29 -12.31
N GLN A 330 0.10 5.81 -12.91
CA GLN A 330 0.18 7.08 -13.62
C GLN A 330 0.74 8.21 -12.75
N ALA A 331 0.42 8.22 -11.45
CA ALA A 331 0.98 9.19 -10.51
C ALA A 331 2.51 9.14 -10.41
N ARG A 332 3.13 7.96 -10.50
CA ARG A 332 4.60 7.80 -10.46
C ARG A 332 5.24 8.25 -11.77
N ILE A 333 4.62 7.94 -12.90
CA ILE A 333 5.05 8.39 -14.23
C ILE A 333 5.01 9.93 -14.29
N ALA A 334 3.87 10.53 -13.95
CA ALA A 334 3.70 11.97 -13.93
C ALA A 334 4.71 12.67 -12.99
N ALA A 335 4.97 12.11 -11.80
CA ALA A 335 5.96 12.68 -10.87
C ALA A 335 7.40 12.60 -11.41
N ALA A 336 7.72 11.56 -12.18
CA ALA A 336 9.02 11.42 -12.82
C ALA A 336 9.18 12.39 -14.00
N ASP A 337 8.13 12.58 -14.80
CA ASP A 337 8.11 13.57 -15.89
C ASP A 337 8.19 15.00 -15.35
N GLU A 338 7.45 15.34 -14.29
CA GLU A 338 7.55 16.64 -13.63
C GLU A 338 8.98 16.90 -13.13
N ALA A 339 9.62 15.90 -12.53
CA ALA A 339 11.01 15.98 -12.10
C ALA A 339 11.99 16.12 -13.30
N GLY A 340 11.66 15.53 -14.44
CA GLY A 340 12.37 15.69 -15.71
C GLY A 340 12.28 17.10 -16.29
N VAL A 341 11.08 17.67 -16.34
CA VAL A 341 10.86 19.07 -16.75
C VAL A 341 11.67 20.02 -15.86
N ALA A 342 11.64 19.81 -14.55
CA ALA A 342 12.44 20.59 -13.61
C ALA A 342 13.96 20.41 -13.85
N PHE A 343 14.39 19.20 -14.19
CA PHE A 343 15.78 18.90 -14.54
C PHE A 343 16.24 19.65 -15.80
N VAL A 344 15.45 19.61 -16.89
CA VAL A 344 15.76 20.31 -18.15
C VAL A 344 15.76 21.83 -17.96
N ALA A 345 14.83 22.36 -17.18
CA ALA A 345 14.82 23.78 -16.84
C ALA A 345 16.12 24.21 -16.12
N ALA A 346 16.70 23.33 -15.31
CA ALA A 346 17.97 23.57 -14.63
C ALA A 346 19.21 23.28 -15.52
N HIS A 347 19.09 22.40 -16.52
CA HIS A 347 20.17 21.95 -17.40
C HIS A 347 19.77 22.01 -18.88
N PRO A 348 19.52 23.21 -19.44
CA PRO A 348 18.99 23.36 -20.80
C PRO A 348 19.92 22.79 -21.87
N GLU A 349 21.21 22.64 -21.61
CA GLU A 349 22.17 21.98 -22.50
C GLU A 349 21.91 20.48 -22.69
N ARG A 350 21.10 19.86 -21.82
CA ARG A 350 20.77 18.42 -21.84
C ARG A 350 19.34 18.13 -22.32
N ALA A 351 18.61 19.12 -22.79
CA ALA A 351 17.24 18.94 -23.30
C ALA A 351 17.14 17.90 -24.44
N GLY A 352 18.21 17.72 -25.23
CA GLY A 352 18.26 16.71 -26.28
C GLY A 352 18.58 15.28 -25.80
N GLU A 353 18.82 15.09 -24.50
CA GLU A 353 19.11 13.80 -23.87
C GLU A 353 17.87 13.16 -23.22
N GLU A 354 16.69 13.76 -23.36
CA GLU A 354 15.42 13.24 -22.86
C GLU A 354 14.93 12.03 -23.67
N PRO A 355 14.17 11.10 -23.06
CA PRO A 355 13.50 10.06 -23.83
C PRO A 355 12.57 10.70 -24.87
N ALA A 356 12.37 10.03 -26.01
CA ALA A 356 11.34 10.45 -26.94
C ALA A 356 10.00 10.40 -26.19
N VAL A 357 9.38 11.56 -25.99
CA VAL A 357 8.16 11.69 -25.20
C VAL A 357 7.07 10.85 -25.87
N VAL A 358 6.68 9.74 -25.24
CA VAL A 358 5.36 9.15 -25.46
C VAL A 358 4.44 10.01 -24.63
N LEU A 359 3.89 11.06 -25.25
CA LEU A 359 2.80 11.81 -24.64
C LEU A 359 1.68 10.79 -24.43
N LEU A 360 1.42 10.43 -23.17
CA LEU A 360 0.13 9.88 -22.83
C LEU A 360 -0.87 10.94 -23.30
N ASP A 361 -1.75 10.56 -24.24
CA ASP A 361 -2.81 11.45 -24.70
C ASP A 361 -3.45 12.11 -23.46
N ASP A 362 -3.59 13.44 -23.49
CA ASP A 362 -4.09 14.26 -22.37
C ASP A 362 -5.48 13.83 -21.85
N ALA A 363 -6.11 12.84 -22.50
CA ALA A 363 -7.34 12.18 -22.09
C ALA A 363 -7.23 11.31 -20.81
N ASP A 364 -6.04 10.81 -20.43
CA ASP A 364 -5.90 9.83 -19.32
C ASP A 364 -5.25 10.39 -18.03
N VAL A 365 -4.87 11.67 -17.99
CA VAL A 365 -4.20 12.31 -16.84
C VAL A 365 -5.14 13.20 -16.00
N ALA A 366 -6.46 13.00 -16.09
CA ALA A 366 -7.41 13.61 -15.17
C ALA A 366 -7.66 12.70 -13.96
N THR A 367 -6.82 12.81 -12.91
CA THR A 367 -7.19 12.32 -11.57
C THR A 367 -7.50 13.50 -10.66
N ASP A 368 -8.49 13.34 -9.78
CA ASP A 368 -9.13 14.36 -8.94
C ASP A 368 -8.19 15.33 -8.18
N GLU A 369 -6.93 14.97 -7.93
CA GLU A 369 -5.96 15.86 -7.27
C GLU A 369 -5.40 16.98 -8.18
N ALA A 370 -5.30 16.76 -9.49
CA ALA A 370 -4.82 17.79 -10.42
C ALA A 370 -5.82 18.95 -10.54
N CYS A 371 -7.12 18.63 -10.49
CA CYS A 371 -8.22 19.61 -10.59
C CYS A 371 -8.20 20.64 -9.44
N LEU A 372 -7.74 20.24 -8.24
CA LEU A 372 -7.65 21.12 -7.06
C LEU A 372 -6.56 22.20 -7.18
N THR A 373 -5.57 22.03 -8.07
CA THR A 373 -4.43 22.95 -8.20
C THR A 373 -4.61 24.00 -9.28
N CYS A 374 -5.57 23.84 -10.20
CA CYS A 374 -5.87 24.84 -11.22
C CYS A 374 -6.62 26.04 -10.60
N ALA A 375 -6.08 27.25 -10.79
CA ALA A 375 -6.69 28.48 -10.28
C ALA A 375 -8.02 28.81 -10.96
N ALA A 376 -8.19 28.42 -12.23
CA ALA A 376 -9.39 28.69 -13.03
C ALA A 376 -10.61 27.87 -12.56
N CYS A 377 -10.44 26.57 -12.28
CA CYS A 377 -11.55 25.72 -11.81
C CYS A 377 -12.13 26.15 -10.45
N ARG A 378 -11.31 26.84 -9.63
CA ARG A 378 -11.72 27.34 -8.31
C ARG A 378 -12.69 28.51 -8.36
N GLU A 379 -12.61 29.34 -9.41
CA GLU A 379 -13.52 30.49 -9.60
C GLU A 379 -14.87 30.05 -10.17
N ASP A 380 -14.88 29.12 -11.13
CA ASP A 380 -16.12 28.68 -11.79
C ASP A 380 -16.99 27.77 -10.91
N ALA A 381 -16.38 26.99 -10.00
CA ALA A 381 -17.11 26.15 -9.04
C ALA A 381 -17.65 26.92 -7.82
N GLY A 382 -17.33 28.21 -7.65
CA GLY A 382 -17.77 29.03 -6.52
C GLY A 382 -17.21 28.63 -5.14
N CYS A 383 -16.15 27.83 -5.09
CA CYS A 383 -15.48 27.40 -3.85
C CYS A 383 -14.65 28.57 -3.24
N ALA A 384 -15.28 29.41 -2.42
CA ALA A 384 -14.58 30.48 -1.70
C ALA A 384 -14.08 30.03 -0.31
N GLY A 385 -12.76 29.80 -0.19
CA GLY A 385 -12.04 29.57 1.08
C GLY A 385 -11.71 28.10 1.39
N ASP A 386 -11.06 27.86 2.55
CA ASP A 386 -10.54 26.55 3.03
C ASP A 386 -11.63 25.51 3.41
N ALA A 387 -12.70 25.39 2.60
CA ALA A 387 -13.75 24.41 2.79
C ALA A 387 -13.65 23.29 1.75
N ASP A 388 -13.64 22.07 2.25
CA ASP A 388 -13.64 20.75 1.59
C ASP A 388 -14.63 20.70 0.40
N CYS A 389 -14.13 20.78 -0.85
CA CYS A 389 -14.95 20.60 -2.06
C CYS A 389 -15.00 19.08 -2.35
N THR A 390 -16.14 18.44 -2.04
CA THR A 390 -16.29 16.96 -2.03
C THR A 390 -17.12 16.39 -3.18
N ASP A 391 -17.48 17.19 -4.18
CA ASP A 391 -18.26 16.77 -5.36
C ASP A 391 -17.71 17.47 -6.61
N CYS A 392 -16.95 16.75 -7.44
CA CYS A 392 -16.42 17.21 -8.73
C CYS A 392 -16.96 16.37 -9.91
N ASP A 393 -18.15 15.77 -9.77
CA ASP A 393 -18.78 14.95 -10.82
C ASP A 393 -19.30 15.76 -12.04
N ASP A 394 -19.25 17.11 -12.00
CA ASP A 394 -19.75 18.00 -13.06
C ASP A 394 -18.66 18.86 -13.74
N CYS A 395 -17.38 18.51 -13.61
CA CYS A 395 -16.31 19.16 -14.37
C CYS A 395 -16.28 18.63 -15.82
N VAL A 396 -16.97 19.33 -16.72
CA VAL A 396 -16.89 19.09 -18.17
C VAL A 396 -15.45 19.38 -18.64
N PRO A 397 -14.80 18.52 -19.45
CA PRO A 397 -13.49 18.81 -20.02
C PRO A 397 -13.54 20.14 -20.80
N CYS A 398 -12.46 20.92 -20.73
CA CYS A 398 -12.33 22.17 -21.48
C CYS A 398 -12.17 21.86 -22.97
N ASP A 399 -13.30 21.72 -23.68
CA ASP A 399 -13.36 21.81 -25.13
C ASP A 399 -13.82 23.22 -25.55
N ASP A 400 -13.08 23.80 -26.50
CA ASP A 400 -13.48 24.87 -27.42
C ASP A 400 -14.01 26.19 -26.86
N ALA A 401 -13.36 26.77 -25.86
CA ALA A 401 -13.66 28.15 -25.45
C ALA A 401 -12.45 28.91 -24.92
N ASP A 402 -11.38 29.09 -25.70
CA ASP A 402 -10.44 30.22 -25.54
C ASP A 402 -9.54 30.47 -26.78
N CYS A 403 -10.13 30.38 -27.98
CA CYS A 403 -9.47 30.77 -29.24
C CYS A 403 -9.04 32.26 -29.31
N ALA A 404 -9.42 33.09 -28.33
CA ALA A 404 -9.04 34.49 -28.30
C ALA A 404 -7.58 34.73 -27.88
N GLU A 405 -6.92 33.79 -27.20
CA GLU A 405 -5.59 34.00 -26.61
C GLU A 405 -4.43 33.39 -27.43
N CYS A 406 -4.72 32.58 -28.45
CA CYS A 406 -3.68 32.00 -29.29
C CYS A 406 -3.18 33.00 -30.33
N ALA A 407 -1.94 33.47 -30.17
CA ALA A 407 -1.30 34.43 -31.07
C ALA A 407 -1.19 33.92 -32.52
N ALA A 408 -1.19 32.60 -32.73
CA ALA A 408 -1.10 31.98 -34.05
C ALA A 408 -2.39 32.12 -34.88
N CYS A 409 -3.58 32.03 -34.26
CA CYS A 409 -4.85 32.14 -35.00
C CYS A 409 -5.20 33.56 -35.44
N ARG A 410 -4.70 34.60 -34.73
CA ARG A 410 -4.99 36.00 -35.10
C ARG A 410 -4.35 36.42 -36.41
N GLU A 411 -3.18 35.87 -36.73
CA GLU A 411 -2.41 36.26 -37.91
C GLU A 411 -3.05 35.72 -39.20
N ASP A 412 -3.62 34.50 -39.14
CA ASP A 412 -4.29 33.87 -40.29
C ASP A 412 -5.71 34.41 -40.52
N ALA A 413 -6.39 34.91 -39.48
CA ALA A 413 -7.75 35.48 -39.58
C ALA A 413 -7.81 36.99 -39.92
N GLY A 414 -6.69 37.70 -39.88
CA GLY A 414 -6.62 39.13 -40.21
C GLY A 414 -7.31 40.09 -39.23
N CYS A 415 -7.62 39.68 -38.00
CA CYS A 415 -8.18 40.54 -36.94
C CYS A 415 -7.12 41.54 -36.43
N ALA A 416 -7.46 42.83 -36.31
CA ALA A 416 -6.57 43.84 -35.70
C ALA A 416 -6.73 43.89 -34.16
N ASP A 417 -5.68 44.29 -33.45
CA ASP A 417 -5.67 44.31 -31.97
C ASP A 417 -6.79 45.18 -31.38
N GLY A 418 -7.69 44.56 -30.60
CA GLY A 418 -8.70 45.23 -29.78
C GLY A 418 -10.14 45.21 -30.29
N GLU A 419 -10.45 44.42 -31.32
CA GLU A 419 -11.84 44.14 -31.75
C GLU A 419 -12.32 42.77 -31.25
N ASP A 420 -13.61 42.70 -30.89
CA ASP A 420 -14.32 41.50 -30.41
C ASP A 420 -14.65 40.58 -31.61
N CYS A 421 -13.78 39.62 -31.92
CA CYS A 421 -13.95 38.68 -33.03
C CYS A 421 -14.93 37.55 -32.59
N THR A 422 -16.23 37.85 -32.53
CA THR A 422 -17.29 36.94 -32.05
C THR A 422 -18.01 36.14 -33.15
N ASP A 423 -17.50 36.15 -34.39
CA ASP A 423 -18.10 35.40 -35.51
C ASP A 423 -17.03 34.73 -36.36
N CYS A 424 -16.44 33.66 -35.82
CA CYS A 424 -15.61 32.73 -36.59
C CYS A 424 -16.52 31.71 -37.29
N GLY A 425 -17.11 32.11 -38.41
CA GLY A 425 -17.79 31.18 -39.31
C GLY A 425 -16.79 30.21 -39.96
N ASP A 426 -17.07 28.91 -39.82
CA ASP A 426 -16.39 27.76 -40.44
C ASP A 426 -14.92 27.50 -40.06
N CYS A 427 -14.65 27.26 -38.78
CA CYS A 427 -13.49 26.45 -38.38
C CYS A 427 -13.89 24.97 -38.36
N THR A 428 -13.60 24.25 -39.44
CA THR A 428 -13.82 22.80 -39.55
C THR A 428 -12.80 22.04 -38.68
N PRO A 429 -13.20 21.00 -37.92
CA PRO A 429 -12.26 20.21 -37.11
C PRO A 429 -11.25 19.48 -37.99
N CYS A 430 -10.01 19.32 -37.50
CA CYS A 430 -9.01 18.47 -38.13
C CYS A 430 -9.27 16.99 -37.83
N GLU A 431 -10.36 16.46 -38.38
CA GLU A 431 -10.55 15.03 -38.64
C GLU A 431 -10.94 14.93 -40.11
N ASP A 432 -9.97 14.61 -40.99
CA ASP A 432 -10.16 13.86 -42.23
C ASP A 432 -8.89 13.91 -43.09
N VAL A 433 -8.34 12.73 -43.38
CA VAL A 433 -7.23 12.53 -44.30
C VAL A 433 -7.74 12.79 -45.72
N ASP A 434 -7.19 13.80 -46.40
CA ASP A 434 -7.67 14.31 -47.69
C ASP A 434 -7.40 13.34 -48.86
N CYS A 435 -8.23 12.31 -48.99
CA CYS A 435 -8.22 11.38 -50.13
C CYS A 435 -8.49 12.07 -51.49
N ALA A 436 -8.97 13.32 -51.53
CA ALA A 436 -9.28 14.03 -52.77
C ALA A 436 -8.04 14.44 -53.58
N GLY A 437 -6.86 14.44 -52.95
CA GLY A 437 -5.58 14.76 -53.59
C GLY A 437 -4.87 13.58 -54.27
N CYS A 438 -5.34 12.34 -54.08
CA CYS A 438 -4.67 11.14 -54.62
C CYS A 438 -5.16 10.78 -56.03
N ALA A 439 -4.25 10.80 -57.01
CA ALA A 439 -4.58 10.53 -58.42
C ALA A 439 -5.09 9.10 -58.67
N ALA A 440 -4.64 8.12 -57.88
CA ALA A 440 -5.05 6.72 -58.02
C ALA A 440 -6.50 6.49 -57.52
N CYS A 441 -6.88 7.10 -56.39
CA CYS A 441 -8.25 7.03 -55.87
C CYS A 441 -9.27 7.68 -56.81
N ARG A 442 -8.92 8.79 -57.46
CA ARG A 442 -9.81 9.46 -58.44
C ARG A 442 -10.11 8.60 -59.67
N GLU A 443 -9.13 7.81 -60.13
CA GLU A 443 -9.33 6.88 -61.27
C GLU A 443 -10.25 5.71 -60.89
N GLU A 444 -10.09 5.16 -59.67
CA GLU A 444 -10.90 4.04 -59.19
C GLU A 444 -12.36 4.44 -58.89
N ALA A 445 -12.58 5.66 -58.40
CA ALA A 445 -13.91 6.25 -58.21
C ALA A 445 -14.56 6.76 -59.52
N GLY A 446 -13.84 6.75 -60.65
CA GLY A 446 -14.36 7.17 -61.95
C GLY A 446 -14.57 8.68 -62.11
N CYS A 447 -13.90 9.51 -61.29
CA CYS A 447 -14.01 10.96 -61.34
C CYS A 447 -13.14 11.58 -62.46
N ALA A 448 -13.67 12.59 -63.17
CA ALA A 448 -12.88 13.38 -64.11
C ALA A 448 -12.08 14.49 -63.40
N ASP A 449 -11.04 15.00 -64.08
CA ASP A 449 -10.23 16.11 -63.57
C ASP A 449 -11.06 17.40 -63.43
N GLY A 450 -11.13 17.94 -62.21
CA GLY A 450 -11.74 19.24 -61.93
C GLY A 450 -13.19 19.23 -61.44
N GLU A 451 -13.75 18.08 -61.10
CA GLU A 451 -15.04 17.95 -60.39
C GLU A 451 -14.81 17.52 -58.92
N ASP A 452 -15.72 17.95 -58.03
CA ASP A 452 -15.77 17.54 -56.61
C ASP A 452 -16.29 16.10 -56.52
N CYS A 453 -15.46 15.18 -56.02
CA CYS A 453 -15.85 13.78 -55.78
C CYS A 453 -16.50 13.67 -54.39
N VAL A 454 -17.71 13.13 -54.32
CA VAL A 454 -18.52 13.13 -53.08
C VAL A 454 -18.58 11.75 -52.39
N ASP A 455 -18.11 10.67 -53.04
CA ASP A 455 -18.13 9.31 -52.47
C ASP A 455 -16.73 8.69 -52.56
N CYS A 456 -15.93 8.83 -51.49
CA CYS A 456 -14.61 8.16 -51.35
C CYS A 456 -14.53 7.23 -50.13
N ASP A 457 -15.66 6.97 -49.46
CA ASP A 457 -15.73 6.22 -48.19
C ASP A 457 -15.23 4.77 -48.26
N ASP A 458 -15.12 4.18 -49.46
CA ASP A 458 -14.70 2.79 -49.67
C ASP A 458 -13.23 2.64 -50.17
N CYS A 459 -12.44 3.73 -50.21
CA CYS A 459 -11.05 3.68 -50.65
C CYS A 459 -10.08 3.32 -49.50
N ALA A 460 -9.13 2.40 -49.76
CA ALA A 460 -8.11 2.03 -48.78
C ALA A 460 -7.18 3.22 -48.44
N PRO A 461 -6.70 3.36 -47.19
CA PRO A 461 -5.90 4.50 -46.77
C PRO A 461 -4.60 4.63 -47.58
N CYS A 462 -4.28 5.86 -47.98
CA CYS A 462 -3.04 6.20 -48.69
C CYS A 462 -1.84 6.17 -47.72
N ASP A 463 -0.69 5.70 -48.19
CA ASP A 463 0.57 5.79 -47.44
C ASP A 463 1.25 7.15 -47.75
N ASP A 464 1.40 7.99 -46.73
CA ASP A 464 1.78 9.41 -46.85
C ASP A 464 3.16 9.65 -47.50
N ALA A 465 4.02 8.64 -47.53
CA ALA A 465 5.38 8.78 -48.06
C ALA A 465 5.49 8.66 -49.59
N GLU A 466 4.56 7.94 -50.25
CA GLU A 466 4.69 7.59 -51.68
C GLU A 466 3.43 7.83 -52.53
N ASN A 467 2.31 8.25 -51.92
CA ASN A 467 1.03 8.49 -52.60
C ASN A 467 0.55 7.26 -53.41
N THR A 468 0.67 6.07 -52.79
CA THR A 468 0.17 4.79 -53.33
C THR A 468 -0.69 4.08 -52.29
N CYS A 469 -1.76 3.40 -52.72
CA CYS A 469 -2.67 2.68 -51.83
C CYS A 469 -2.11 1.31 -51.42
N LYS A 470 -2.21 0.96 -50.13
CA LYS A 470 -1.78 -0.33 -49.59
C LYS A 470 -2.76 -1.46 -49.98
N ASP A 471 -2.23 -2.48 -50.66
CA ASP A 471 -2.84 -3.80 -50.93
C ASP A 471 -4.17 -3.86 -51.72
N ALA A 472 -4.12 -3.53 -53.02
CA ALA A 472 -5.12 -3.99 -53.98
C ALA A 472 -4.81 -5.43 -54.47
N THR A 473 -5.25 -6.46 -53.76
CA THR A 473 -5.37 -7.81 -54.35
C THR A 473 -6.60 -7.87 -55.26
N LEU A 474 -6.36 -7.73 -56.56
CA LEU A 474 -7.34 -7.92 -57.64
C LEU A 474 -8.03 -9.31 -57.58
N PRO A 475 -9.37 -9.42 -57.61
CA PRO A 475 -10.02 -10.60 -58.16
C PRO A 475 -10.08 -10.47 -59.69
N ALA A 476 -9.40 -11.39 -60.38
CA ALA A 476 -9.52 -11.58 -61.82
C ALA A 476 -10.99 -11.89 -62.20
N GLY A 477 -11.50 -11.18 -63.20
CA GLY A 477 -12.89 -11.30 -63.65
C GLY A 477 -13.27 -12.69 -64.16
N THR A 478 -14.51 -13.10 -63.86
CA THR A 478 -15.63 -13.27 -64.82
C THR A 478 -16.94 -13.36 -64.07
#